data_AF-A0A819YG22-F1
#
_entry.id   AF-A0A819YG22-F1
#
_cell.length_a   1.000
_cell.length_b   1.000
_cell.length_c   1.000
_cell.angle_alpha   90.00
_cell.angle_beta   90.00
_cell.angle_gamma   90.00
#
_symmetry.space_group_name_H-M   'P 1'
#
loop_
_entity.id
_entity.type
_entity.pdbx_description
1 polymer ?
#
loop_
_entity_poly.entity_id
_entity_poly.type
_entity_poly.pdbx_seq_one_letter_code
_entity_poly.pdbx_strand_id
1 'polypeptide(L)'
;MNFQVSFEDEIVVFPHGEAGYNCTRIPSILTTSAGTLLAFGEARMFSCSDYTQTDIVYKRSLDNGKTWSNLQKWVALGPPGGLLLQSNRILIPGDYSTNSNVISGSSSTGFVMLNDFNGQIDKWYLGGEINLHNYYPNEGQAVELLPNANSIFINSRSHTTKRIGAYSNNGGITFNKVKVLNTLVQPLHGCEGSTIYHKNTGQLFYTGLAEISTTRTNLSLHMSHDNGEHWTYIKTICPGSSGYSSMTILNDQSIGLLYEKGSIMGGPASLTLT
;
A
#
# COMPACT_ATOMS: atom_id res chain seq x y z
N MET A 1 -24.37 -16.35 0.11
CA MET A 1 -24.92 -15.06 -0.35
C MET A 1 -24.19 -14.73 -1.65
N ASN A 2 -24.90 -14.64 -2.77
CA ASN A 2 -24.30 -14.18 -4.02
C ASN A 2 -24.21 -12.65 -3.94
N PHE A 3 -23.01 -12.10 -3.84
CA PHE A 3 -22.80 -10.66 -3.97
C PHE A 3 -23.04 -10.29 -5.43
N GLN A 4 -23.98 -9.40 -5.68
CA GLN A 4 -24.14 -8.79 -6.99
C GLN A 4 -23.16 -7.62 -7.06
N VAL A 5 -22.05 -7.80 -7.77
CA VAL A 5 -21.04 -6.76 -7.95
C VAL A 5 -21.35 -6.03 -9.26
N SER A 6 -21.90 -4.82 -9.14
CA SER A 6 -22.00 -3.85 -10.23
C SER A 6 -20.91 -2.81 -10.07
N PHE A 7 -20.38 -2.32 -11.19
CA PHE A 7 -19.46 -1.19 -11.22
C PHE A 7 -20.19 -0.04 -11.91
N GLU A 8 -19.97 1.17 -11.41
CA GLU A 8 -20.42 2.39 -12.07
C GLU A 8 -19.48 2.73 -13.24
N ASP A 9 -19.88 3.72 -14.05
CA ASP A 9 -19.04 4.20 -15.14
C ASP A 9 -17.71 4.78 -14.62
N GLU A 10 -16.62 4.46 -15.31
CA GLU A 10 -15.29 4.94 -14.95
C GLU A 10 -15.12 6.45 -15.20
N ILE A 11 -14.47 7.15 -14.27
CA ILE A 11 -14.15 8.57 -14.38
C ILE A 11 -12.64 8.78 -14.24
N VAL A 12 -12.04 9.56 -15.15
CA VAL A 12 -10.64 9.98 -15.04
C VAL A 12 -10.54 11.15 -14.05
N VAL A 13 -9.84 10.94 -12.93
CA VAL A 13 -9.66 11.94 -11.87
C VAL A 13 -8.42 12.80 -12.11
N PHE A 14 -7.33 12.19 -12.57
CA PHE A 14 -6.09 12.87 -12.93
C PHE A 14 -5.69 12.49 -14.37
N PRO A 15 -6.02 13.32 -15.37
CA PRO A 15 -5.58 13.12 -16.75
C PRO A 15 -4.06 13.22 -16.88
N HIS A 16 -3.49 12.47 -17.83
CA HIS A 16 -2.09 12.64 -18.21
C HIS A 16 -1.84 14.06 -18.75
N GLY A 17 -0.72 14.68 -18.38
CA GLY A 17 -0.37 16.03 -18.87
C GLY A 17 -1.06 17.18 -18.14
N GLU A 18 -1.90 16.89 -17.14
CA GLU A 18 -2.69 17.91 -16.45
C GLU A 18 -1.80 18.97 -15.79
N ALA A 19 -2.19 20.25 -15.91
CA ALA A 19 -1.52 21.40 -15.32
C ALA A 19 -0.01 21.51 -15.65
N GLY A 20 0.45 20.92 -16.76
CA GLY A 20 1.85 20.97 -17.18
C GLY A 20 2.77 19.94 -16.51
N TYR A 21 2.23 19.03 -15.70
CA TYR A 21 2.97 17.87 -15.21
C TYR A 21 3.01 16.79 -16.28
N ASN A 22 4.13 16.05 -16.37
CA ASN A 22 4.23 14.94 -17.30
C ASN A 22 3.22 13.83 -16.95
N CYS A 23 3.09 13.45 -15.67
CA CYS A 23 2.04 12.52 -15.23
C CYS A 23 1.82 12.56 -13.72
N THR A 24 0.69 11.99 -13.28
CA THR A 24 0.35 11.77 -11.88
C THR A 24 0.36 10.26 -11.58
N ARG A 25 1.11 9.85 -10.55
CA ARG A 25 1.32 8.45 -10.15
C ARG A 25 0.89 8.25 -8.69
N ILE A 26 1.04 7.05 -8.12
CA ILE A 26 1.05 6.87 -6.64
C ILE A 26 -0.31 7.27 -6.01
N PRO A 27 -1.44 6.65 -6.42
CA PRO A 27 -2.78 7.08 -6.00
C PRO A 27 -3.08 6.79 -4.53
N SER A 28 -3.71 7.75 -3.84
CA SER A 28 -4.36 7.57 -2.54
C SER A 28 -5.77 8.11 -2.58
N ILE A 29 -6.72 7.44 -1.95
CA ILE A 29 -8.07 8.00 -1.75
C ILE A 29 -8.60 7.71 -0.35
N LEU A 30 -9.33 8.67 0.22
CA LEU A 30 -10.08 8.49 1.46
C LEU A 30 -11.41 9.24 1.42
N THR A 31 -12.40 8.73 2.17
CA THR A 31 -13.67 9.41 2.44
C THR A 31 -13.62 10.05 3.82
N THR A 32 -13.97 11.34 3.93
CA THR A 32 -14.10 12.04 5.21
C THR A 32 -15.40 11.64 5.93
N SER A 33 -15.52 11.99 7.21
CA SER A 33 -16.77 11.78 7.97
C SER A 33 -17.97 12.58 7.42
N ALA A 34 -17.71 13.64 6.64
CA ALA A 34 -18.75 14.40 5.93
C ALA A 34 -19.10 13.80 4.56
N GLY A 35 -18.46 12.69 4.16
CA GLY A 35 -18.66 12.06 2.87
C GLY A 35 -17.87 12.65 1.71
N THR A 36 -16.93 13.54 1.99
CA THR A 36 -16.08 14.13 0.96
C THR A 36 -15.00 13.13 0.56
N LEU A 37 -14.78 12.93 -0.74
CA LEU A 37 -13.63 12.17 -1.25
C LEU A 37 -12.42 13.09 -1.39
N LEU A 38 -11.29 12.66 -0.81
CA LEU A 38 -9.98 13.28 -1.04
C LEU A 38 -9.12 12.29 -1.82
N ALA A 39 -8.79 12.65 -3.05
CA ALA A 39 -7.88 11.88 -3.90
C ALA A 39 -6.53 12.58 -4.00
N PHE A 40 -5.45 11.82 -3.89
CA PHE A 40 -4.07 12.29 -3.96
C PHE A 40 -3.31 11.49 -5.00
N GLY A 41 -2.31 12.12 -5.62
CA GLY A 41 -1.35 11.48 -6.50
C GLY A 41 -0.06 12.29 -6.55
N GLU A 42 1.05 11.61 -6.82
CA GLU A 42 2.35 12.24 -7.02
C GLU A 42 2.42 12.85 -8.42
N ALA A 43 2.36 14.18 -8.51
CA ALA A 43 2.49 14.90 -9.78
C ALA A 43 3.97 15.04 -10.17
N ARG A 44 4.38 14.35 -11.24
CA ARG A 44 5.76 14.29 -11.72
C ARG A 44 5.97 15.25 -12.90
N MET A 45 6.89 16.21 -12.73
CA MET A 45 7.07 17.31 -13.68
C MET A 45 7.72 16.92 -15.01
N PHE A 46 8.88 16.25 -14.97
CA PHE A 46 9.72 16.09 -16.17
C PHE A 46 9.63 14.70 -16.83
N SER A 47 9.27 13.67 -16.07
CA SER A 47 9.09 12.31 -16.58
C SER A 47 8.20 11.51 -15.62
N CYS A 48 7.70 10.35 -16.07
CA CYS A 48 7.02 9.40 -15.19
C CYS A 48 7.95 8.48 -14.40
N SER A 49 9.27 8.73 -14.44
CA SER A 49 10.26 7.96 -13.71
C SER A 49 10.13 8.17 -12.19
N ASP A 50 10.42 7.13 -11.41
CA ASP A 50 10.54 7.24 -9.95
C ASP A 50 11.78 8.06 -9.53
N TYR A 51 12.70 8.34 -10.48
CA TYR A 51 13.99 8.98 -10.23
C TYR A 51 14.01 10.44 -10.72
N THR A 52 13.45 11.33 -9.93
CA THR A 52 14.15 12.59 -9.64
C THR A 52 14.88 12.40 -8.30
N GLN A 53 16.13 12.83 -8.17
CA GLN A 53 16.97 12.45 -7.03
C GLN A 53 16.51 13.10 -5.72
N THR A 54 16.05 12.27 -4.78
CA THR A 54 15.98 12.63 -3.36
C THR A 54 16.35 11.40 -2.53
N ASP A 55 17.50 11.45 -1.86
CA ASP A 55 17.86 10.50 -0.81
C ASP A 55 17.54 11.15 0.55
N ILE A 56 16.66 10.55 1.35
CA ILE A 56 16.61 10.86 2.79
C ILE A 56 17.64 9.97 3.48
N VAL A 57 18.69 10.58 3.99
CA VAL A 57 19.77 9.90 4.72
C VAL A 57 19.89 10.47 6.12
N TYR A 58 20.27 9.64 7.10
CA TYR A 58 20.60 10.12 8.43
C TYR A 58 21.90 9.51 8.95
N LYS A 59 22.60 10.29 9.77
CA LYS A 59 23.71 9.84 10.62
C LYS A 59 23.39 10.26 12.04
N ARG A 60 23.66 9.38 13.00
CA ARG A 60 23.36 9.59 14.41
C ARG A 60 24.68 9.63 15.18
N SER A 61 24.81 10.60 16.08
CA SER A 61 25.91 10.70 17.03
C SER A 61 25.36 10.55 18.45
N LEU A 62 26.08 9.83 19.31
CA LEU A 62 25.70 9.58 20.71
C LEU A 62 26.64 10.28 21.71
N ASP A 63 27.60 11.01 21.20
CA ASP A 63 28.72 11.56 21.96
C ASP A 63 28.98 13.04 21.60
N ASN A 64 27.90 13.77 21.34
CA ASN A 64 27.90 15.19 20.98
C ASN A 64 28.75 15.50 19.73
N GLY A 65 28.67 14.64 18.73
CA GLY A 65 29.28 14.86 17.41
C GLY A 65 30.72 14.38 17.27
N LYS A 66 31.29 13.70 18.29
CA LYS A 66 32.67 13.18 18.23
C LYS A 66 32.78 11.94 17.35
N THR A 67 31.78 11.08 17.38
CA THR A 67 31.63 9.93 16.49
C THR A 67 30.23 9.89 15.91
N TRP A 68 30.15 9.35 14.70
CA TRP A 68 28.92 9.28 13.92
C TRP A 68 28.72 7.85 13.44
N SER A 69 27.48 7.39 13.40
CA SER A 69 27.14 6.12 12.75
C SER A 69 27.49 6.14 11.26
N ASN A 70 27.64 4.96 10.65
CA ASN A 70 27.67 4.84 9.19
C ASN A 70 26.41 5.49 8.58
N LEU A 71 26.53 6.02 7.36
CA LEU A 71 25.42 6.61 6.58
C LEU A 71 24.30 5.57 6.47
N GLN A 72 23.13 5.88 7.01
CA GLN A 72 21.94 5.06 6.87
C GLN A 72 21.03 5.69 5.82
N LYS A 73 20.52 4.88 4.89
CA LYS A 73 19.54 5.29 3.86
C LYS A 73 18.13 5.02 4.40
N TRP A 74 17.20 5.96 4.24
CA TRP A 74 15.91 5.95 4.95
C TRP A 74 14.73 5.44 4.10
N VAL A 75 13.89 4.68 4.80
CA VAL A 75 12.43 4.45 4.72
C VAL A 75 11.69 4.92 3.45
N ALA A 76 11.08 3.96 2.76
CA ALA A 76 9.95 4.21 1.89
C ALA A 76 8.65 4.15 2.70
N LEU A 77 7.93 5.27 2.77
CA LEU A 77 6.50 5.28 3.11
C LEU A 77 5.77 5.22 1.77
N GLY A 78 5.75 4.04 1.14
CA GLY A 78 5.09 3.86 -0.15
C GLY A 78 3.62 4.29 -0.11
N PRO A 79 3.02 4.69 -1.25
CA PRO A 79 1.59 5.03 -1.29
C PRO A 79 0.71 3.80 -1.04
N PRO A 80 -0.51 3.99 -0.52
CA PRO A 80 -0.79 4.70 0.73
C PRO A 80 -1.74 3.89 1.62
N GLY A 81 -1.70 4.18 2.92
CA GLY A 81 -2.71 3.67 3.83
C GLY A 81 -2.34 3.88 5.28
N GLY A 82 -2.06 5.14 5.64
CA GLY A 82 -1.99 5.49 7.05
C GLY A 82 -3.30 5.11 7.72
N LEU A 83 -3.23 4.22 8.69
CA LEU A 83 -4.37 3.63 9.35
C LEU A 83 -4.54 4.31 10.71
N LEU A 84 -5.67 4.99 10.90
CA LEU A 84 -6.11 5.42 12.23
C LEU A 84 -6.90 4.28 12.87
N LEU A 85 -6.33 3.68 13.92
CA LEU A 85 -6.97 2.62 14.69
C LEU A 85 -8.08 3.19 15.58
N GLN A 86 -9.02 2.34 16.00
CA GLN A 86 -10.03 2.67 17.01
C GLN A 86 -9.41 3.14 18.34
N SER A 87 -8.18 2.73 18.63
CA SER A 87 -7.40 3.19 19.79
C SER A 87 -6.84 4.60 19.66
N ASN A 88 -7.12 5.29 18.54
CA ASN A 88 -6.60 6.61 18.20
C ASN A 88 -5.08 6.62 17.90
N ARG A 89 -4.50 5.44 17.66
CA ARG A 89 -3.14 5.28 17.13
C ARG A 89 -3.15 5.45 15.63
N ILE A 90 -2.22 6.24 15.11
CA ILE A 90 -1.88 6.27 13.69
C ILE A 90 -0.79 5.22 13.43
N LEU A 91 -1.00 4.38 12.43
CA LEU A 91 -0.05 3.37 11.96
C LEU A 91 0.25 3.62 10.48
N ILE A 92 1.52 3.77 10.14
CA ILE A 92 1.99 3.92 8.76
C ILE A 92 2.88 2.71 8.41
N PRO A 93 2.48 1.83 7.48
CA PRO A 93 3.38 0.82 6.96
C PRO A 93 4.52 1.46 6.16
N GLY A 94 5.69 0.86 6.22
CA GLY A 94 6.82 1.24 5.40
C GLY A 94 7.76 0.07 5.17
N ASP A 95 8.79 0.31 4.37
CA ASP A 95 9.86 -0.65 4.13
C ASP A 95 11.23 0.03 4.07
N TYR A 96 12.28 -0.76 4.31
CA TYR A 96 13.66 -0.32 4.13
C TYR A 96 14.51 -1.44 3.54
N SER A 97 15.57 -1.04 2.82
CA SER A 97 16.50 -2.02 2.26
C SER A 97 17.37 -2.65 3.34
N THR A 98 17.47 -3.98 3.30
CA THR A 98 18.31 -4.76 4.23
C THR A 98 19.74 -4.94 3.73
N ASN A 99 20.07 -4.49 2.51
CA ASN A 99 21.40 -4.57 1.95
C ASN A 99 21.90 -3.18 1.52
N SER A 100 22.83 -2.63 2.32
CA SER A 100 23.40 -1.28 2.10
C SER A 100 24.16 -1.13 0.78
N ASN A 101 24.59 -2.25 0.16
CA ASN A 101 25.36 -2.26 -1.08
C ASN A 101 24.48 -2.35 -2.34
N VAL A 102 23.16 -2.53 -2.21
CA VAL A 102 22.25 -2.68 -3.34
C VAL A 102 21.23 -1.54 -3.33
N ILE A 103 21.33 -0.65 -4.32
CA ILE A 103 20.51 0.57 -4.45
C ILE A 103 19.11 0.26 -5.01
N SER A 104 18.84 -0.96 -5.48
CA SER A 104 17.63 -1.31 -6.23
C SER A 104 16.44 -1.78 -5.40
N GLY A 105 16.51 -1.72 -4.06
CA GLY A 105 15.43 -2.22 -3.19
C GLY A 105 15.21 -3.74 -3.25
N SER A 106 16.03 -4.51 -3.99
CA SER A 106 15.87 -5.95 -4.23
C SER A 106 16.04 -6.84 -3.00
N SER A 107 16.36 -6.25 -1.85
CA SER A 107 16.30 -6.89 -0.54
C SER A 107 15.74 -5.87 0.43
N SER A 108 14.52 -6.09 0.88
CA SER A 108 13.79 -5.21 1.80
C SER A 108 13.16 -5.99 2.94
N THR A 109 12.80 -5.25 3.98
CA THR A 109 11.91 -5.72 5.03
C THR A 109 10.86 -4.65 5.28
N GLY A 110 9.64 -5.07 5.60
CA GLY A 110 8.58 -4.15 6.01
C GLY A 110 8.72 -3.79 7.48
N PHE A 111 8.10 -2.69 7.88
CA PHE A 111 7.94 -2.26 9.27
C PHE A 111 6.73 -1.32 9.39
N VAL A 112 6.43 -0.85 10.60
CA VAL A 112 5.44 0.21 10.80
C VAL A 112 5.99 1.36 11.64
N MET A 113 5.55 2.58 11.36
CA MET A 113 5.68 3.73 12.24
C MET A 113 4.37 3.97 12.97
N LEU A 114 4.45 4.31 14.25
CA LEU A 114 3.30 4.49 15.13
C LEU A 114 3.30 5.90 15.74
N ASN A 115 2.10 6.44 15.98
CA ASN A 115 1.87 7.66 16.72
C ASN A 115 0.60 7.54 17.57
N ASP A 116 0.75 7.61 18.90
CA ASP A 116 -0.37 7.56 19.86
C ASP A 116 -0.87 8.96 20.28
N PHE A 117 -0.33 10.02 19.67
CA PHE A 117 -0.39 11.39 20.15
C PHE A 117 -1.01 12.34 19.12
N ASN A 118 -2.06 11.88 18.42
CA ASN A 118 -2.81 12.66 17.43
C ASN A 118 -1.93 13.24 16.31
N GLY A 119 -0.90 12.50 15.88
CA GLY A 119 -0.02 12.91 14.80
C GLY A 119 1.02 13.96 15.18
N GLN A 120 1.24 14.23 16.47
CA GLN A 120 2.32 15.12 16.91
C GLN A 120 3.67 14.70 16.31
N ILE A 121 4.32 15.64 15.63
CA ILE A 121 5.49 15.39 14.77
C ILE A 121 6.71 14.82 15.51
N ASP A 122 6.86 15.09 16.80
CA ASP A 122 7.99 14.65 17.63
C ASP A 122 7.69 13.35 18.40
N LYS A 123 6.52 12.74 18.21
CA LYS A 123 6.03 11.57 18.95
C LYS A 123 5.90 10.29 18.12
N TRP A 124 6.51 10.26 16.95
CA TRP A 124 6.56 9.06 16.11
C TRP A 124 7.62 8.07 16.63
N TYR A 125 7.30 6.78 16.60
CA TYR A 125 8.22 5.72 16.98
C TYR A 125 8.03 4.48 16.09
N LEU A 126 9.06 3.63 16.02
CA LEU A 126 9.00 2.39 15.22
C LEU A 126 8.24 1.31 15.98
N GLY A 127 7.32 0.62 15.28
CA GLY A 127 6.68 -0.60 15.74
C GLY A 127 7.39 -1.85 15.23
N GLY A 128 6.63 -2.90 14.97
CA GLY A 128 7.15 -4.21 14.58
C GLY A 128 7.65 -4.26 13.15
N GLU A 129 8.66 -5.10 12.93
CA GLU A 129 9.16 -5.47 11.60
C GLU A 129 8.33 -6.60 10.99
N ILE A 130 8.26 -6.61 9.66
CA ILE A 130 7.59 -7.61 8.84
C ILE A 130 8.67 -8.28 8.00
N ASN A 131 9.24 -9.35 8.54
CA ASN A 131 10.30 -10.10 7.87
C ASN A 131 9.79 -11.48 7.45
N LEU A 132 10.02 -11.80 6.18
CA LEU A 132 9.90 -13.16 5.68
C LEU A 132 11.02 -13.42 4.66
N HIS A 133 12.04 -14.16 5.10
CA HIS A 133 13.21 -14.51 4.31
C HIS A 133 12.83 -15.01 2.91
N ASN A 134 13.59 -14.58 1.89
CA ASN A 134 13.42 -14.89 0.47
C ASN A 134 12.23 -14.24 -0.24
N TYR A 135 11.31 -13.60 0.49
CA TYR A 135 10.18 -12.90 -0.11
C TYR A 135 10.36 -11.39 -0.14
N TYR A 136 11.10 -10.83 0.82
CA TYR A 136 11.44 -9.40 0.88
C TYR A 136 10.18 -8.51 0.84
N PRO A 137 9.39 -8.48 1.93
CA PRO A 137 8.24 -7.59 2.02
C PRO A 137 8.65 -6.13 1.75
N ASN A 138 7.83 -5.43 0.97
CA ASN A 138 8.06 -4.05 0.56
C ASN A 138 6.75 -3.25 0.81
N GLU A 139 6.32 -2.36 -0.09
CA GLU A 139 5.04 -1.62 0.00
C GLU A 139 3.87 -2.51 0.45
N GLY A 140 3.15 -2.08 1.49
CA GLY A 140 1.99 -2.81 1.99
C GLY A 140 0.95 -1.89 2.61
N GLN A 141 -0.31 -2.32 2.58
CA GLN A 141 -1.44 -1.60 3.16
C GLN A 141 -1.95 -2.31 4.40
N ALA A 142 -2.17 -1.55 5.47
CA ALA A 142 -2.68 -2.03 6.74
C ALA A 142 -4.20 -1.84 6.86
N VAL A 143 -4.85 -2.78 7.55
CA VAL A 143 -6.26 -2.70 7.96
C VAL A 143 -6.40 -3.12 9.41
N GLU A 144 -7.32 -2.49 10.13
CA GLU A 144 -7.74 -2.95 11.45
C GLU A 144 -8.81 -4.04 11.28
N LEU A 145 -8.54 -5.23 11.82
CA LEU A 145 -9.44 -6.38 11.80
C LEU A 145 -10.46 -6.25 12.93
N LEU A 146 -11.61 -5.68 12.60
CA LEU A 146 -12.70 -5.52 13.56
C LEU A 146 -13.45 -6.83 13.81
N PRO A 147 -14.08 -7.00 14.99
CA PRO A 147 -14.24 -6.03 16.08
C PRO A 147 -13.08 -5.95 17.08
N ASN A 148 -11.99 -6.69 16.87
CA ASN A 148 -10.88 -6.74 17.81
C ASN A 148 -9.98 -5.51 17.64
N ALA A 149 -10.20 -4.46 18.44
CA ALA A 149 -9.36 -3.28 18.43
C ALA A 149 -7.87 -3.64 18.55
N ASN A 150 -7.01 -2.92 17.82
CA ASN A 150 -5.58 -3.16 17.72
C ASN A 150 -5.17 -4.50 17.05
N SER A 151 -6.12 -5.26 16.48
CA SER A 151 -5.81 -6.36 15.58
C SER A 151 -5.58 -5.80 14.17
N ILE A 152 -4.40 -6.02 13.62
CA ILE A 152 -3.99 -5.47 12.33
C ILE A 152 -3.59 -6.59 11.40
N PHE A 153 -4.02 -6.47 10.16
CA PHE A 153 -3.50 -7.22 9.04
C PHE A 153 -2.80 -6.28 8.06
N ILE A 154 -1.64 -6.69 7.55
CA ILE A 154 -0.91 -5.98 6.49
C ILE A 154 -0.73 -6.92 5.32
N ASN A 155 -1.15 -6.48 4.14
CA ASN A 155 -0.89 -7.14 2.86
C ASN A 155 0.22 -6.38 2.13
N SER A 156 1.38 -7.01 1.97
CA SER A 156 2.57 -6.40 1.38
C SER A 156 2.89 -7.01 0.01
N ARG A 157 3.39 -6.17 -0.91
CA ARG A 157 4.08 -6.65 -2.11
C ARG A 157 5.37 -7.33 -1.68
N SER A 158 5.84 -8.20 -2.55
CA SER A 158 7.12 -8.87 -2.40
C SER A 158 7.90 -8.81 -3.72
N HIS A 159 9.17 -9.17 -3.71
CA HIS A 159 9.97 -9.26 -4.96
C HIS A 159 9.70 -10.55 -5.75
N THR A 160 8.81 -11.42 -5.24
CA THR A 160 8.39 -12.67 -5.87
C THR A 160 7.02 -12.51 -6.53
N THR A 161 6.42 -13.60 -7.04
CA THR A 161 5.06 -13.60 -7.59
C THR A 161 3.96 -13.78 -6.55
N LYS A 162 4.31 -13.68 -5.25
CA LYS A 162 3.41 -13.87 -4.11
C LYS A 162 3.34 -12.64 -3.22
N ARG A 163 2.22 -12.47 -2.53
CA ARG A 163 2.04 -11.41 -1.52
C ARG A 163 2.29 -11.92 -0.11
N ILE A 164 2.66 -11.01 0.80
CA ILE A 164 2.99 -11.35 2.19
C ILE A 164 1.94 -10.74 3.12
N GLY A 165 1.37 -11.59 3.98
CA GLY A 165 0.45 -11.21 5.03
C GLY A 165 1.15 -11.16 6.38
N ALA A 166 0.96 -10.08 7.13
CA ALA A 166 1.48 -9.93 8.49
C ALA A 166 0.37 -9.56 9.46
N TYR A 167 0.39 -10.17 10.66
CA TYR A 167 -0.67 -10.01 11.66
C TYR A 167 -0.10 -9.52 12.99
N SER A 168 -0.76 -8.50 13.55
CA SER A 168 -0.48 -7.96 14.87
C SER A 168 -1.75 -7.96 15.72
N ASN A 169 -1.61 -8.22 17.02
CA ASN A 169 -2.71 -8.15 18.00
C ASN A 169 -2.46 -7.08 19.08
N ASN A 170 -1.47 -6.19 18.85
CA ASN A 170 -1.06 -5.16 19.80
C ASN A 170 -0.82 -3.82 19.12
N GLY A 171 -1.59 -3.53 18.07
CA GLY A 171 -1.60 -2.20 17.45
C GLY A 171 -0.34 -1.93 16.65
N GLY A 172 0.30 -2.97 16.10
CA GLY A 172 1.47 -2.86 15.24
C GLY A 172 2.80 -2.86 15.99
N ILE A 173 2.81 -3.09 17.32
CA ILE A 173 4.05 -3.15 18.11
C ILE A 173 4.88 -4.39 17.73
N THR A 174 4.22 -5.52 17.45
CA THR A 174 4.88 -6.74 16.96
C THR A 174 4.02 -7.44 15.91
N PHE A 175 4.66 -8.11 14.95
CA PHE A 175 4.03 -9.00 13.96
C PHE A 175 4.50 -10.44 14.15
N ASN A 176 3.76 -11.22 14.95
CA ASN A 176 4.17 -12.57 15.34
C ASN A 176 3.77 -13.65 14.31
N LYS A 177 2.96 -13.29 13.31
CA LYS A 177 2.58 -14.16 12.21
C LYS A 177 2.82 -13.41 10.91
N VAL A 178 3.80 -13.86 10.15
CA VAL A 178 4.10 -13.39 8.79
C VAL A 178 4.10 -14.59 7.86
N LYS A 179 3.33 -14.53 6.78
CA LYS A 179 3.11 -15.68 5.88
C LYS A 179 2.98 -15.26 4.43
N VAL A 180 3.23 -16.22 3.54
CA VAL A 180 2.86 -16.10 2.12
C VAL A 180 1.35 -16.24 1.99
N LEU A 181 0.73 -15.34 1.22
CA LEU A 181 -0.68 -15.39 0.83
C LEU A 181 -0.82 -16.23 -0.44
N ASN A 182 -0.93 -17.55 -0.28
CA ASN A 182 -0.84 -18.49 -1.40
C ASN A 182 -1.93 -18.31 -2.47
N THR A 183 -3.08 -17.76 -2.09
CA THR A 183 -4.25 -17.49 -2.95
C THR A 183 -4.17 -16.17 -3.71
N LEU A 184 -3.17 -15.32 -3.42
CA LEU A 184 -2.90 -14.09 -4.16
C LEU A 184 -1.62 -14.23 -4.99
N VAL A 185 -1.74 -13.91 -6.26
CA VAL A 185 -0.60 -13.77 -7.18
C VAL A 185 -0.32 -12.29 -7.44
N GLN A 186 0.88 -12.00 -7.91
CA GLN A 186 1.28 -10.68 -8.41
C GLN A 186 2.37 -10.84 -9.48
N PRO A 187 2.58 -9.82 -10.33
CA PRO A 187 3.71 -9.78 -11.25
C PRO A 187 5.05 -9.96 -10.52
N LEU A 188 6.06 -10.43 -11.24
CA LEU A 188 7.44 -10.47 -10.76
C LEU A 188 7.90 -9.05 -10.39
N HIS A 189 8.61 -8.90 -9.27
CA HIS A 189 8.93 -7.63 -8.59
C HIS A 189 7.74 -6.92 -7.92
N GLY A 190 6.54 -7.48 -8.04
CA GLY A 190 5.36 -6.99 -7.36
C GLY A 190 4.81 -5.65 -7.87
N CYS A 191 3.68 -5.29 -7.30
CA CYS A 191 3.03 -4.00 -7.46
C CYS A 191 2.31 -3.68 -6.16
N GLU A 192 2.18 -2.41 -5.80
CA GLU A 192 1.27 -1.99 -4.74
C GLU A 192 -0.16 -2.53 -5.01
N GLY A 193 -0.94 -2.74 -3.95
CA GLY A 193 -2.34 -3.10 -4.05
C GLY A 193 -3.11 -2.78 -2.77
N SER A 194 -4.36 -2.35 -2.92
CA SER A 194 -5.16 -1.85 -1.80
C SER A 194 -5.85 -2.96 -1.03
N THR A 195 -5.92 -2.86 0.29
CA THR A 195 -6.69 -3.76 1.15
C THR A 195 -7.57 -2.95 2.11
N ILE A 196 -8.88 -3.22 2.16
CA ILE A 196 -9.81 -2.54 3.07
C ILE A 196 -10.67 -3.54 3.85
N TYR A 197 -11.12 -3.15 5.03
CA TYR A 197 -12.11 -3.90 5.82
C TYR A 197 -13.48 -3.22 5.74
N HIS A 198 -14.48 -3.93 5.23
CA HIS A 198 -15.83 -3.42 5.07
C HIS A 198 -16.70 -3.83 6.28
N LYS A 199 -16.90 -2.90 7.21
CA LYS A 199 -17.53 -3.17 8.52
C LYS A 199 -18.91 -3.81 8.43
N ASN A 200 -19.74 -3.39 7.47
CA ASN A 200 -21.11 -3.89 7.36
C ASN A 200 -21.19 -5.32 6.82
N THR A 201 -20.16 -5.79 6.09
CA THR A 201 -20.10 -7.18 5.59
C THR A 201 -19.17 -8.05 6.42
N GLY A 202 -18.31 -7.45 7.25
CA GLY A 202 -17.30 -8.17 8.04
C GLY A 202 -16.20 -8.80 7.20
N GLN A 203 -15.97 -8.28 5.98
CA GLN A 203 -15.08 -8.89 4.99
C GLN A 203 -13.93 -7.96 4.64
N LEU A 204 -12.82 -8.57 4.20
CA LEU A 204 -11.73 -7.85 3.56
C LEU A 204 -11.91 -7.87 2.05
N PHE A 205 -11.58 -6.76 1.42
CA PHE A 205 -11.44 -6.65 -0.03
C PHE A 205 -10.00 -6.26 -0.36
N TYR A 206 -9.47 -6.84 -1.43
CA TYR A 206 -8.15 -6.55 -1.95
C TYR A 206 -8.19 -6.30 -3.45
N THR A 207 -7.53 -5.25 -3.91
CA THR A 207 -7.28 -5.00 -5.33
C THR A 207 -5.80 -5.06 -5.62
N GLY A 208 -5.46 -5.78 -6.69
CA GLY A 208 -4.12 -5.77 -7.25
C GLY A 208 -4.03 -6.63 -8.49
N LEU A 209 -2.83 -6.67 -9.06
CA LEU A 209 -2.58 -7.28 -10.37
C LEU A 209 -2.55 -8.80 -10.26
N ALA A 210 -3.55 -9.48 -10.82
CA ALA A 210 -3.68 -10.94 -10.75
C ALA A 210 -3.03 -11.63 -11.95
N GLU A 211 -1.70 -11.53 -12.06
CA GLU A 211 -0.92 -12.07 -13.17
C GLU A 211 0.43 -12.60 -12.69
N ILE A 212 0.98 -13.61 -13.36
CA ILE A 212 2.34 -14.14 -13.11
C ILE A 212 3.21 -13.83 -14.33
N SER A 213 3.52 -12.55 -14.49
CA SER A 213 4.37 -12.04 -15.58
C SER A 213 5.28 -10.92 -15.08
N THR A 214 6.10 -10.35 -15.96
CA THR A 214 6.85 -9.11 -15.68
C THR A 214 6.07 -7.85 -16.04
N THR A 215 4.88 -7.99 -16.61
CA THR A 215 4.02 -6.88 -17.04
C THR A 215 2.95 -6.60 -16.00
N ARG A 216 2.56 -5.33 -15.88
CA ARG A 216 1.50 -4.91 -14.97
C ARG A 216 0.16 -4.83 -15.71
N THR A 217 -0.68 -5.85 -15.51
CA THR A 217 -2.00 -6.03 -16.13
C THR A 217 -2.93 -6.76 -15.17
N ASN A 218 -4.20 -6.92 -15.55
CA ASN A 218 -5.19 -7.73 -14.82
C ASN A 218 -5.45 -7.24 -13.38
N LEU A 219 -5.63 -5.92 -13.18
CA LEU A 219 -6.11 -5.39 -11.90
C LEU A 219 -7.43 -6.08 -11.54
N SER A 220 -7.45 -6.78 -10.42
CA SER A 220 -8.54 -7.67 -10.04
C SER A 220 -8.93 -7.51 -8.58
N LEU A 221 -10.22 -7.62 -8.32
CA LEU A 221 -10.82 -7.60 -6.99
C LEU A 221 -10.86 -9.01 -6.40
N HIS A 222 -10.45 -9.12 -5.15
CA HIS A 222 -10.50 -10.32 -4.33
C HIS A 222 -11.19 -10.02 -3.01
N MET A 223 -11.75 -11.05 -2.39
CA MET A 223 -12.43 -10.96 -1.10
C MET A 223 -11.92 -12.04 -0.15
N SER A 224 -11.86 -11.74 1.14
CA SER A 224 -11.56 -12.72 2.20
C SER A 224 -12.65 -12.70 3.27
N HIS A 225 -13.04 -13.90 3.70
CA HIS A 225 -14.01 -14.16 4.78
C HIS A 225 -13.36 -14.53 6.11
N ASP A 226 -12.04 -14.69 6.14
CA ASP A 226 -11.29 -15.27 7.24
C ASP A 226 -10.09 -14.41 7.61
N ASN A 227 -10.30 -13.09 7.64
CA ASN A 227 -9.29 -12.10 8.03
C ASN A 227 -8.00 -12.17 7.20
N GLY A 228 -8.12 -12.49 5.91
CA GLY A 228 -7.00 -12.46 4.96
C GLY A 228 -6.20 -13.75 4.90
N GLU A 229 -6.65 -14.83 5.55
CA GLU A 229 -5.99 -16.13 5.45
C GLU A 229 -6.14 -16.74 4.05
N HIS A 230 -7.33 -16.60 3.45
CA HIS A 230 -7.65 -17.03 2.10
C HIS A 230 -8.40 -15.94 1.33
N TRP A 231 -8.11 -15.86 0.03
CA TRP A 231 -8.68 -14.87 -0.87
C TRP A 231 -9.38 -15.56 -2.03
N THR A 232 -10.60 -15.14 -2.31
CA THR A 232 -11.40 -15.57 -3.45
C THR A 232 -11.35 -14.49 -4.51
N TYR A 233 -10.96 -14.86 -5.73
CA TYR A 233 -11.08 -13.99 -6.90
C TYR A 233 -12.56 -13.66 -7.16
N ILE A 234 -12.85 -12.38 -7.38
CA ILE A 234 -14.20 -11.91 -7.67
C ILE A 234 -14.32 -11.53 -9.14
N LYS A 235 -13.45 -10.61 -9.61
CA LYS A 235 -13.50 -10.09 -10.97
C LYS A 235 -12.24 -9.33 -11.34
N THR A 236 -11.83 -9.39 -12.60
CA THR A 236 -10.89 -8.44 -13.21
C THR A 236 -11.60 -7.12 -13.50
N ILE A 237 -11.07 -6.04 -12.93
CA ILE A 237 -11.53 -4.66 -13.12
C ILE A 237 -10.94 -4.09 -14.41
N CYS A 238 -9.62 -4.23 -14.57
CA CYS A 238 -8.90 -3.77 -15.74
C CYS A 238 -8.04 -4.90 -16.33
N PRO A 239 -8.47 -5.53 -17.45
CA PRO A 239 -7.66 -6.55 -18.13
C PRO A 239 -6.38 -5.97 -18.75
N GLY A 240 -6.43 -4.69 -19.16
CA GLY A 240 -5.34 -3.99 -19.80
C GLY A 240 -4.23 -3.57 -18.84
N SER A 241 -3.37 -2.65 -19.32
CA SER A 241 -2.27 -2.13 -18.49
C SER A 241 -2.81 -1.30 -17.34
N SER A 242 -2.45 -1.72 -16.13
CA SER A 242 -2.92 -1.16 -14.87
C SER A 242 -1.89 -1.32 -13.77
N GLY A 243 -1.77 -0.35 -12.87
CA GLY A 243 -0.74 -0.30 -11.84
C GLY A 243 -1.30 -0.26 -10.43
N TYR A 244 -0.88 0.74 -9.66
CA TYR A 244 -1.21 0.92 -8.24
C TYR A 244 -2.71 1.16 -8.09
N SER A 245 -3.24 0.84 -6.90
CA SER A 245 -4.68 0.95 -6.63
C SER A 245 -4.93 1.37 -5.19
N SER A 246 -6.02 2.10 -4.95
CA SER A 246 -6.42 2.54 -3.61
C SER A 246 -7.94 2.48 -3.50
N MET A 247 -8.44 1.77 -2.48
CA MET A 247 -9.87 1.62 -2.21
C MET A 247 -10.30 2.42 -0.98
N THR A 248 -11.55 2.86 -0.98
CA THR A 248 -12.22 3.43 0.20
C THR A 248 -13.70 3.04 0.24
N ILE A 249 -14.34 3.16 1.40
CA ILE A 249 -15.79 2.96 1.55
C ILE A 249 -16.49 4.30 1.31
N LEU A 250 -17.47 4.31 0.42
CA LEU A 250 -18.32 5.46 0.11
C LEU A 250 -19.50 5.55 1.09
N ASN A 251 -20.17 6.70 1.12
CA ASN A 251 -21.30 6.96 2.02
C ASN A 251 -22.48 6.00 1.85
N ASP A 252 -22.68 5.52 0.64
CA ASP A 252 -23.73 4.55 0.29
C ASP A 252 -23.30 3.10 0.57
N GLN A 253 -22.15 2.90 1.21
CA GLN A 253 -21.52 1.62 1.51
C GLN A 253 -20.96 0.87 0.29
N SER A 254 -20.95 1.48 -0.89
CA SER A 254 -20.18 0.95 -2.01
C SER A 254 -18.67 1.15 -1.78
N ILE A 255 -17.84 0.50 -2.60
CA ILE A 255 -16.39 0.61 -2.57
C ILE A 255 -15.97 1.47 -3.75
N GLY A 256 -15.34 2.61 -3.48
CA GLY A 256 -14.69 3.41 -4.52
C GLY A 256 -13.26 2.93 -4.73
N LEU A 257 -12.87 2.72 -5.99
CA LEU A 257 -11.54 2.23 -6.37
C LEU A 257 -10.86 3.25 -7.31
N LEU A 258 -9.78 3.89 -6.84
CA LEU A 258 -8.90 4.72 -7.64
C LEU A 258 -7.67 3.91 -8.06
N TYR A 259 -7.33 3.88 -9.36
CA TYR A 259 -6.20 3.09 -9.83
C TYR A 259 -5.48 3.68 -11.05
N GLU A 260 -4.22 3.29 -11.24
CA GLU A 260 -3.44 3.65 -12.43
C GLU A 260 -3.91 2.82 -13.64
N LYS A 261 -4.36 3.48 -14.71
CA LYS A 261 -4.79 2.85 -15.97
C LYS A 261 -4.02 3.45 -17.15
N GLY A 262 -3.60 2.61 -18.10
CA GLY A 262 -2.83 3.03 -19.27
C GLY A 262 -1.38 2.60 -19.20
N SER A 263 -0.49 3.21 -19.99
CA SER A 263 0.90 2.75 -20.17
C SER A 263 1.80 3.08 -18.96
N ILE A 264 1.66 2.32 -17.88
CA ILE A 264 2.37 2.53 -16.59
C ILE A 264 3.90 2.33 -16.59
N MET A 265 4.48 1.81 -17.68
CA MET A 265 5.94 1.68 -17.86
C MET A 265 6.51 2.84 -18.70
N GLY A 266 6.20 4.09 -18.30
CA GLY A 266 6.75 5.30 -18.92
C GLY A 266 5.94 5.92 -20.07
N GLY A 267 4.72 5.43 -20.32
CA GLY A 267 3.77 6.03 -21.26
C GLY A 267 2.61 6.74 -20.56
N PRO A 268 1.58 7.15 -21.31
CA PRO A 268 0.46 7.89 -20.73
C PRO A 268 -0.40 6.98 -19.85
N ALA A 269 -0.36 7.23 -18.54
CA ALA A 269 -1.25 6.64 -17.56
C ALA A 269 -2.11 7.75 -16.91
N SER A 270 -3.34 7.40 -16.57
CA SER A 270 -4.28 8.24 -15.82
C SER A 270 -4.63 7.57 -14.50
N LEU A 271 -5.13 8.34 -13.54
CA LEU A 271 -5.80 7.79 -12.37
C LEU A 271 -7.31 7.75 -12.62
N THR A 272 -7.87 6.54 -12.60
CA THR A 272 -9.26 6.23 -12.92
C THR A 272 -10.01 5.78 -11.67
N LEU A 273 -11.19 6.35 -11.42
CA LEU A 273 -12.11 5.96 -10.35
C LEU A 273 -13.26 5.12 -10.92
N THR A 274 -13.63 4.05 -10.22
CA THR A 274 -14.83 3.23 -10.47
C THR A 274 -15.48 2.82 -9.16
#